data_AF-A0A2S2NPY4-F1
#
_entry.id   AF-A0A2S2NPY4-F1
#
_cell.length_a   1.000
_cell.length_b   1.000
_cell.length_c   1.000
_cell.angle_alpha   90.00
_cell.angle_beta   90.00
_cell.angle_gamma   90.00
#
_symmetry.space_group_name_H-M   'P 1'
#
loop_
_entity.id
_entity.type
_entity.pdbx_description
1 polymer ?
#
loop_
_entity_poly.entity_id
_entity_poly.type
_entity_poly.pdbx_seq_one_letter_code
_entity_poly.pdbx_strand_id
1 'polypeptide(L)'
;KSLQVSILSPFHTPLLGCLLKYPTQIVQLFLQDNHIKEPNWVKYLHMMIANEKCQTIRDALQASGRRLNELITTSHSDPTKVIEYETIRIINSIVRLDKKWIHNQTDLIISLSELWASEHYQEHFLNPGYLEFSHWNEPKMLAKVLLQYFIHNPNQVDLLFHLIRAFCHRFICDFQFLRTYLEETVAKTFSPNWKRIAFFRFVEIFQDNNMSNLFKSKILQYIILPSVSASYENNEQQALIHGAPESSNSTGNIVTSYIYQLIVHEVPPGIGEDSIRIHLLQLGCMLVDDFPVNKESAFSPDGLCENLKRVMSYAWPCLLEKSCVDPTARYSGHLLLSYIVASYHVNSRIILQVFHELLKAYHVEVRIVVRQALDLITPALSIRMNNGNKLLCQCTKKIIVEEAHLMQQLFHVLHLVVRHYNVIFNINFRIFFLYINFLVLKMHKTLYVYNVYNIIYYF
;
A
#
# COMPACT_ATOMS: atom_id res chain seq x y z
N LYS A 1 29.28 21.46 -40.84
CA LYS A 1 28.95 21.50 -39.39
C LYS A 1 27.72 22.38 -39.23
N SER A 2 26.52 21.79 -39.16
CA SER A 2 25.30 22.53 -38.87
C SER A 2 25.35 23.02 -37.42
N LEU A 3 25.15 24.33 -37.22
CA LEU A 3 25.09 24.94 -35.88
C LEU A 3 23.91 24.31 -35.14
N GLN A 4 24.19 23.70 -33.98
CA GLN A 4 23.15 23.13 -33.13
C GLN A 4 22.16 24.23 -32.75
N VAL A 5 20.87 23.94 -32.93
CA VAL A 5 19.77 24.81 -32.53
C VAL A 5 19.87 25.01 -31.01
N SER A 6 20.38 26.17 -30.63
CA SER A 6 20.56 26.60 -29.24
C SER A 6 19.87 27.94 -29.05
N ILE A 7 19.37 28.17 -27.83
CA ILE A 7 18.66 29.39 -27.39
C ILE A 7 19.47 30.67 -27.69
N LEU A 8 20.79 30.52 -27.78
CA LEU A 8 21.77 31.59 -28.03
C LEU A 8 21.95 31.90 -29.53
N SER A 9 21.23 31.21 -30.42
CA SER A 9 21.29 31.49 -31.85
C SER A 9 20.62 32.84 -32.15
N PRO A 10 21.31 33.80 -32.81
CA PRO A 10 20.75 35.10 -33.16
C PRO A 10 19.54 35.01 -34.12
N PHE A 11 19.34 33.85 -34.77
CA PHE A 11 18.20 33.60 -35.64
C PHE A 11 16.95 33.12 -34.90
N HIS A 12 17.04 32.84 -33.60
CA HIS A 12 15.91 32.35 -32.81
C HIS A 12 14.77 33.38 -32.72
N THR A 13 15.09 34.64 -32.41
CA THR A 13 14.14 35.74 -32.28
C THR A 13 13.35 36.02 -33.56
N PRO A 14 13.97 36.21 -34.75
CA PRO A 14 13.23 36.43 -35.98
C PRO A 14 12.43 35.19 -36.42
N LEU A 15 12.98 33.99 -36.24
CA LEU A 15 12.28 32.75 -36.59
C LEU A 15 11.02 32.57 -35.72
N LEU A 16 11.12 32.82 -34.42
CA LEU A 16 9.97 32.79 -33.51
C LEU A 16 8.92 33.84 -33.90
N GLY A 17 9.33 35.03 -34.33
CA GLY A 17 8.42 36.06 -34.86
C GLY A 17 7.65 35.61 -36.11
N CYS A 18 8.29 34.87 -37.02
CA CYS A 18 7.60 34.25 -38.16
C CYS A 18 6.67 33.13 -37.73
N LEU A 19 7.09 32.29 -36.77
CA LEU A 19 6.29 31.16 -36.32
C LEU A 19 5.01 31.60 -35.60
N LEU A 20 5.04 32.69 -34.84
CA LEU A 20 3.85 33.22 -34.18
C LEU A 20 2.75 33.69 -35.15
N LYS A 21 3.06 33.91 -36.44
CA LYS A 21 2.07 34.30 -37.45
C LYS A 21 1.17 33.14 -37.89
N TYR A 22 1.64 31.88 -37.78
CA TYR A 22 0.94 30.70 -38.32
C TYR A 22 0.88 29.53 -37.31
N PRO A 23 0.38 29.74 -36.09
CA PRO A 23 0.54 28.80 -34.99
C PRO A 23 -0.04 27.41 -35.26
N THR A 24 -1.20 27.32 -35.92
CA THR A 24 -1.88 26.03 -36.21
C THR A 24 -1.12 25.19 -37.22
N GLN A 25 -0.66 25.79 -38.33
CA GLN A 25 0.07 25.11 -39.40
C GLN A 25 1.43 24.59 -38.90
N ILE A 26 2.07 25.35 -38.01
CA ILE A 26 3.34 24.98 -37.41
C ILE A 26 3.16 23.82 -36.46
N VAL A 27 2.17 23.86 -35.57
CA VAL A 27 1.86 22.72 -34.69
C VAL A 27 1.63 21.45 -35.52
N GLN A 28 0.84 21.54 -36.60
CA GLN A 28 0.62 20.40 -37.50
C GLN A 28 1.91 19.87 -38.14
N LEU A 29 2.81 20.76 -38.57
CA LEU A 29 4.10 20.38 -39.14
C LEU A 29 5.00 19.69 -38.12
N PHE A 30 5.13 20.26 -36.92
CA PHE A 30 5.93 19.65 -35.84
C PHE A 30 5.34 18.32 -35.36
N LEU A 31 4.03 18.11 -35.48
CA LEU A 31 3.34 16.87 -35.11
C LEU A 31 3.32 15.80 -36.23
N GLN A 32 4.06 15.99 -37.33
CA GLN A 32 4.24 14.94 -38.35
C GLN A 32 5.22 13.87 -37.85
N ASP A 33 4.96 12.60 -38.19
CA ASP A 33 5.70 11.44 -37.67
C ASP A 33 7.21 11.55 -37.92
N ASN A 34 7.62 12.07 -39.08
CA ASN A 34 9.04 12.25 -39.42
C ASN A 34 9.71 13.32 -38.53
N HIS A 35 9.02 14.42 -38.25
CA HIS A 35 9.57 15.54 -37.48
C HIS A 35 9.60 15.27 -35.97
N ILE A 36 8.66 14.46 -35.45
CA ILE A 36 8.70 14.01 -34.05
C ILE A 36 9.88 13.07 -33.80
N LYS A 37 10.32 12.30 -34.79
CA LYS A 37 11.51 11.45 -34.65
C LYS A 37 12.82 12.23 -34.65
N GLU A 38 12.83 13.44 -35.21
CA GLU A 38 14.05 14.24 -35.30
C GLU A 38 14.33 15.05 -34.01
N PRO A 39 15.49 14.84 -33.35
CA PRO A 39 15.76 15.42 -32.03
C PRO A 39 15.84 16.95 -32.04
N ASN A 40 16.25 17.55 -33.16
CA ASN A 40 16.35 19.01 -33.29
C ASN A 40 14.97 19.68 -33.34
N TRP A 41 14.02 19.10 -34.07
CA TRP A 41 12.65 19.60 -34.18
C TRP A 41 11.95 19.51 -32.84
N VAL A 42 12.04 18.35 -32.20
CA VAL A 42 11.53 18.11 -30.86
C VAL A 42 12.11 19.11 -29.86
N LYS A 43 13.44 19.24 -29.79
CA LYS A 43 14.09 20.18 -28.87
C LYS A 43 13.59 21.60 -29.06
N TYR A 44 13.40 22.02 -30.32
CA TYR A 44 12.86 23.32 -30.64
C TYR A 44 11.40 23.47 -30.22
N LEU A 45 10.56 22.46 -30.43
CA LEU A 45 9.16 22.42 -29.97
C LEU A 45 9.06 22.59 -28.45
N HIS A 46 9.81 21.81 -27.68
CA HIS A 46 9.80 21.91 -26.22
C HIS A 46 10.28 23.28 -25.73
N MET A 47 11.26 23.88 -26.41
CA MET A 47 11.72 25.23 -26.13
C MET A 47 10.64 26.28 -26.45
N MET A 48 9.88 26.11 -27.53
CA MET A 48 8.73 26.97 -27.85
C MET A 48 7.63 26.85 -26.79
N ILE A 49 7.32 25.63 -26.34
CA ILE A 49 6.31 25.39 -25.29
C ILE A 49 6.71 26.09 -23.98
N ALA A 50 8.00 26.03 -23.62
CA ALA A 50 8.55 26.65 -22.41
C ALA A 50 8.62 28.19 -22.47
N ASN A 51 8.65 28.79 -23.65
CA ASN A 51 8.78 30.24 -23.80
C ASN A 51 7.45 30.96 -23.54
N GLU A 52 7.41 31.88 -22.57
CA GLU A 52 6.20 32.64 -22.21
C GLU A 52 5.55 33.35 -23.41
N LYS A 53 6.34 33.84 -24.36
CA LYS A 53 5.87 34.58 -25.55
C LYS A 53 5.09 33.72 -26.56
N CYS A 54 5.13 32.39 -26.43
CA CYS A 54 4.52 31.44 -27.35
C CYS A 54 3.12 30.96 -26.94
N GLN A 55 2.31 31.83 -26.32
CA GLN A 55 0.97 31.44 -25.87
C GLN A 55 0.09 30.95 -27.04
N THR A 56 0.12 31.63 -28.19
CA THR A 56 -0.68 31.24 -29.37
C THR A 56 -0.34 29.86 -29.91
N ILE A 57 0.93 29.44 -29.81
CA ILE A 57 1.38 28.10 -30.18
C ILE A 57 0.89 27.07 -29.14
N ARG A 58 0.89 27.43 -27.84
CA ARG A 58 0.33 26.56 -26.79
C ARG A 58 -1.16 26.34 -26.98
N ASP A 59 -1.91 27.39 -27.29
CA ASP A 59 -3.35 27.30 -27.53
C ASP A 59 -3.65 26.42 -28.76
N ALA A 60 -2.88 26.58 -29.84
CA ALA A 60 -2.98 25.73 -31.03
C ALA A 60 -2.62 24.25 -30.74
N LEU A 61 -1.63 24.01 -29.88
CA LEU A 61 -1.24 22.66 -29.45
C LEU A 61 -2.32 22.02 -28.56
N GLN A 62 -2.91 22.77 -27.64
CA GLN A 62 -4.05 22.33 -26.84
C GLN A 62 -5.28 21.99 -27.69
N ALA A 63 -5.50 22.71 -28.79
CA ALA A 63 -6.57 22.39 -29.74
C ALA A 63 -6.31 21.10 -30.55
N SER A 64 -5.06 20.63 -30.60
CA SER A 64 -4.64 19.46 -31.40
C SER A 64 -4.72 18.10 -30.66
N GLY A 65 -5.55 18.00 -29.60
CA GLY A 65 -5.66 16.78 -28.78
C GLY A 65 -5.94 15.49 -29.57
N ARG A 66 -6.74 15.54 -30.63
CA ARG A 66 -7.00 14.38 -31.50
C ARG A 66 -5.74 13.86 -32.19
N ARG A 67 -4.89 14.78 -32.69
CA ARG A 67 -3.63 14.42 -33.35
C ARG A 67 -2.65 13.80 -32.35
N LEU A 68 -2.61 14.31 -31.11
CA LEU A 68 -1.81 13.70 -30.05
C LEU A 68 -2.29 12.27 -29.73
N ASN A 69 -3.60 12.02 -29.78
CA ASN A 69 -4.13 10.68 -29.60
C ASN A 69 -3.75 9.74 -30.76
N GLU A 70 -3.85 10.20 -32.00
CA GLU A 70 -3.41 9.46 -33.17
C GLU A 70 -1.93 9.08 -33.09
N LEU A 71 -1.07 9.97 -32.57
CA LEU A 71 0.36 9.69 -32.42
C LEU A 71 0.64 8.59 -31.39
N ILE A 72 -0.16 8.49 -30.33
CA ILE A 72 -0.06 7.41 -29.34
C ILE A 72 -0.53 6.09 -29.95
N THR A 73 -1.61 6.10 -30.73
CA THR A 73 -2.10 4.86 -31.34
C THR A 73 -1.19 4.37 -32.46
N THR A 74 -0.58 5.27 -33.25
CA THR A 74 0.40 4.89 -34.27
C THR A 74 1.74 4.47 -33.68
N SER A 75 2.12 4.98 -32.49
CA SER A 75 3.40 4.62 -31.85
C SER A 75 3.50 3.13 -31.50
N HIS A 76 2.38 2.41 -31.34
CA HIS A 76 2.38 0.96 -31.16
C HIS A 76 3.08 0.19 -32.30
N SER A 77 3.11 0.76 -33.50
CA SER A 77 3.80 0.19 -34.67
C SER A 77 5.26 0.62 -34.81
N ASP A 78 5.72 1.58 -34.00
CA ASP A 78 7.07 2.14 -34.09
C ASP A 78 8.06 1.35 -33.21
N PRO A 79 9.02 0.61 -33.79
CA PRO A 79 9.98 -0.18 -33.00
C PRO A 79 10.93 0.69 -32.17
N THR A 80 11.09 1.97 -32.52
CA THR A 80 12.02 2.87 -31.84
C THR A 80 11.43 3.51 -30.58
N LYS A 81 10.10 3.47 -30.40
CA LYS A 81 9.34 4.12 -29.31
C LYS A 81 9.59 5.63 -29.12
N VAL A 82 10.26 6.30 -30.06
CA VAL A 82 10.57 7.74 -29.97
C VAL A 82 9.29 8.57 -30.03
N ILE A 83 8.34 8.20 -30.90
CA ILE A 83 7.06 8.90 -31.02
C ILE A 83 6.28 8.82 -29.71
N GLU A 84 6.23 7.66 -29.07
CA GLU A 84 5.55 7.43 -27.78
C GLU A 84 6.12 8.36 -26.70
N TYR A 85 7.44 8.30 -26.50
CA TYR A 85 8.15 9.10 -25.51
C TYR A 85 7.93 10.60 -25.71
N GLU A 86 8.12 11.11 -26.94
CA GLU A 86 8.02 12.54 -27.21
C GLU A 86 6.58 13.04 -27.11
N THR A 87 5.61 12.23 -27.53
CA THR A 87 4.19 12.58 -27.39
C THR A 87 3.80 12.66 -25.91
N ILE A 88 4.22 11.71 -25.07
CA ILE A 88 3.99 11.76 -23.62
C ILE A 88 4.68 12.98 -23.01
N ARG A 89 5.90 13.33 -23.46
CA ARG A 89 6.64 14.50 -22.96
C ARG A 89 5.95 15.82 -23.34
N ILE A 90 5.41 15.92 -24.55
CA ILE A 90 4.62 17.06 -25.01
C ILE A 90 3.35 17.19 -24.16
N ILE A 91 2.59 16.10 -24.01
CA ILE A 91 1.35 16.08 -23.21
C ILE A 91 1.64 16.50 -21.76
N ASN A 92 2.66 15.92 -21.13
CA ASN A 92 3.05 16.30 -19.77
C ASN A 92 3.45 17.78 -19.67
N SER A 93 4.08 18.34 -20.71
CA SER A 93 4.42 19.77 -20.73
C SER A 93 3.17 20.65 -20.82
N ILE A 94 2.18 20.27 -21.64
CA ILE A 94 0.89 20.96 -21.74
C ILE A 94 0.16 20.92 -20.40
N VAL A 95 0.06 19.73 -19.78
CA VAL A 95 -0.65 19.53 -18.50
C VAL A 95 0.01 20.27 -17.34
N ARG A 96 1.35 20.42 -17.36
CA ARG A 96 2.07 21.22 -16.37
C ARG A 96 1.75 22.72 -16.47
N LEU A 97 1.47 23.21 -17.68
CA LEU A 97 1.16 24.62 -17.94
C LEU A 97 -0.32 24.91 -17.70
N ASP A 98 -1.21 24.03 -18.19
CA ASP A 98 -2.65 24.11 -17.96
C ASP A 98 -3.20 22.77 -17.47
N LYS A 99 -3.43 22.72 -16.17
CA LYS A 99 -3.96 21.54 -15.47
C LYS A 99 -5.41 21.22 -15.88
N LYS A 100 -6.19 22.21 -16.31
CA LYS A 100 -7.62 22.04 -16.61
C LYS A 100 -7.85 21.47 -18.01
N TRP A 101 -6.90 21.65 -18.92
CA TRP A 101 -7.02 21.17 -20.31
C TRP A 101 -7.33 19.67 -20.41
N ILE A 102 -6.71 18.86 -19.55
CA ILE A 102 -6.84 17.39 -19.62
C ILE A 102 -8.25 16.90 -19.31
N HIS A 103 -9.05 17.66 -18.55
CA HIS A 103 -10.41 17.26 -18.13
C HIS A 103 -11.32 16.91 -19.31
N ASN A 104 -11.17 17.58 -20.45
CA ASN A 104 -12.03 17.39 -21.61
C ASN A 104 -11.49 16.35 -22.62
N GLN A 105 -10.33 15.76 -22.37
CA GLN A 105 -9.64 14.86 -23.32
C GLN A 105 -9.86 13.39 -22.95
N THR A 106 -11.10 12.90 -23.04
CA THR A 106 -11.45 11.53 -22.64
C THR A 106 -10.75 10.47 -23.47
N ASP A 107 -10.77 10.61 -24.80
CA ASP A 107 -10.22 9.60 -25.73
C ASP A 107 -8.72 9.45 -25.55
N LEU A 108 -8.02 10.58 -25.37
CA LEU A 108 -6.59 10.61 -25.09
C LEU A 108 -6.25 9.87 -23.78
N ILE A 109 -7.05 10.09 -22.73
CA ILE A 109 -6.84 9.44 -21.44
C ILE A 109 -7.11 7.94 -21.52
N ILE A 110 -8.11 7.51 -22.29
CA ILE A 110 -8.35 6.08 -22.52
C ILE A 110 -7.11 5.45 -23.15
N SER A 111 -6.60 5.98 -24.26
CA SER A 111 -5.40 5.45 -24.92
C SER A 111 -4.15 5.49 -24.03
N LEU A 112 -3.95 6.57 -23.25
CA LEU A 112 -2.85 6.64 -22.28
C LEU A 112 -3.01 5.64 -21.13
N SER A 113 -4.24 5.36 -20.70
CA SER A 113 -4.52 4.39 -19.64
C SER A 113 -4.31 2.94 -20.12
N GLU A 114 -4.69 2.64 -21.36
CA GLU A 114 -4.43 1.36 -22.01
C GLU A 114 -2.93 1.13 -22.20
N LEU A 115 -2.21 2.16 -22.64
CA LEU A 115 -0.75 2.14 -22.76
C LEU A 115 -0.08 1.88 -21.40
N TRP A 116 -0.53 2.56 -20.33
CA TRP A 116 -0.05 2.31 -18.98
C TRP A 116 -0.38 0.90 -18.48
N ALA A 117 -1.57 0.37 -18.81
CA ALA A 117 -2.01 -0.95 -18.39
C ALA A 117 -1.32 -2.11 -19.14
N SER A 118 -0.77 -1.85 -20.33
CA SER A 118 -0.11 -2.83 -21.19
C SER A 118 1.11 -3.49 -20.52
N GLU A 119 1.15 -4.82 -20.54
CA GLU A 119 2.29 -5.58 -20.00
C GLU A 119 3.58 -5.28 -20.75
N HIS A 120 3.52 -5.15 -22.08
CA HIS A 120 4.67 -4.80 -22.93
C HIS A 120 5.27 -3.44 -22.56
N TYR A 121 4.43 -2.49 -22.15
CA TYR A 121 4.90 -1.20 -21.65
C TYR A 121 5.65 -1.39 -20.33
N GLN A 122 5.05 -2.11 -19.37
CA GLN A 122 5.64 -2.34 -18.06
C GLN A 122 6.99 -3.09 -18.15
N GLU A 123 7.05 -4.17 -18.95
CA GLU A 123 8.26 -4.97 -19.16
C GLU A 123 9.42 -4.19 -19.78
N HIS A 124 9.11 -3.28 -20.72
CA HIS A 124 10.11 -2.45 -21.36
C HIS A 124 10.90 -1.61 -20.35
N PHE A 125 10.23 -1.10 -19.31
CA PHE A 125 10.88 -0.28 -18.28
C PHE A 125 11.48 -1.09 -17.11
N LEU A 126 11.26 -2.41 -17.07
CA LEU A 126 11.87 -3.31 -16.11
C LEU A 126 13.27 -3.77 -16.50
N ASN A 127 13.64 -3.66 -17.79
CA ASN A 127 14.93 -4.09 -18.33
C ASN A 127 15.87 -2.90 -18.60
N PRO A 128 16.70 -2.47 -17.62
CA PRO A 128 17.51 -1.26 -17.73
C PRO A 128 18.59 -1.30 -18.83
N GLY A 129 18.97 -2.50 -19.30
CA GLY A 129 20.02 -2.67 -20.31
C GLY A 129 19.64 -2.18 -21.72
N TYR A 130 18.35 -1.97 -22.00
CA TYR A 130 17.85 -1.56 -23.32
C TYR A 130 17.41 -0.09 -23.38
N LEU A 131 17.45 0.65 -22.27
CA LEU A 131 16.87 1.99 -22.20
C LEU A 131 17.93 3.09 -22.36
N GLU A 132 17.77 3.95 -23.36
CA GLU A 132 18.50 5.22 -23.41
C GLU A 132 18.19 6.08 -22.16
N PHE A 133 19.21 6.71 -21.58
CA PHE A 133 19.14 7.49 -20.32
C PHE A 133 17.96 8.49 -20.26
N SER A 134 17.55 9.03 -21.41
CA SER A 134 16.46 10.02 -21.49
C SER A 134 15.06 9.43 -21.28
N HIS A 135 14.84 8.15 -21.61
CA HIS A 135 13.50 7.55 -21.66
C HIS A 135 13.00 7.03 -20.31
N TRP A 136 13.88 6.91 -19.31
CA TRP A 136 13.53 6.30 -18.01
C TRP A 136 12.47 7.09 -17.24
N ASN A 137 12.37 8.40 -17.49
CA ASN A 137 11.41 9.31 -16.85
C ASN A 137 10.00 9.24 -17.43
N GLU A 138 9.78 8.52 -18.53
CA GLU A 138 8.50 8.45 -19.20
C GLU A 138 7.36 7.91 -18.32
N PRO A 139 7.51 6.79 -17.58
CA PRO A 139 6.45 6.28 -16.72
C PRO A 139 6.01 7.29 -15.65
N LYS A 140 6.97 8.08 -15.14
CA LYS A 140 6.71 9.15 -14.18
C LYS A 140 5.92 10.30 -14.81
N MET A 141 6.21 10.66 -16.05
CA MET A 141 5.48 11.71 -16.77
C MET A 141 4.05 11.25 -17.09
N LEU A 142 3.89 10.02 -17.58
CA LEU A 142 2.60 9.41 -17.88
C LEU A 142 1.71 9.33 -16.63
N ALA A 143 2.23 8.81 -15.52
CA ALA A 143 1.49 8.72 -14.27
C ALA A 143 1.08 10.10 -13.73
N LYS A 144 1.88 11.16 -13.93
CA LYS A 144 1.50 12.54 -13.55
C LYS A 144 0.33 13.07 -14.38
N VAL A 145 0.31 12.78 -15.69
CA VAL A 145 -0.78 13.18 -16.58
C VAL A 145 -2.08 12.48 -16.18
N LEU A 146 -2.04 11.17 -16.01
CA LEU A 146 -3.20 10.36 -15.59
C LEU A 146 -3.70 10.78 -14.20
N LEU A 147 -2.79 11.04 -13.26
CA LEU A 147 -3.16 11.54 -11.93
C LEU A 147 -3.82 12.92 -12.00
N GLN A 148 -3.32 13.83 -12.84
CA GLN A 148 -3.91 15.16 -13.00
C GLN A 148 -5.33 15.08 -13.55
N TYR A 149 -5.60 14.15 -14.48
CA TYR A 149 -6.95 13.89 -14.94
C TYR A 149 -7.84 13.33 -13.83
N PHE A 150 -7.36 12.35 -13.05
CA PHE A 150 -8.11 11.78 -11.92
C PHE A 150 -8.48 12.84 -10.86
N ILE A 151 -7.59 13.81 -10.58
CA ILE A 151 -7.87 14.91 -9.63
C ILE A 151 -9.12 15.70 -10.04
N HIS A 152 -9.35 15.88 -11.35
CA HIS A 152 -10.53 16.58 -11.85
C HIS A 152 -11.75 15.66 -12.01
N ASN A 153 -11.55 14.35 -12.13
CA ASN A 153 -12.59 13.34 -12.32
C ASN A 153 -12.49 12.22 -11.25
N PRO A 154 -12.74 12.52 -9.97
CA PRO A 154 -12.52 11.57 -8.87
C PRO A 154 -13.43 10.33 -8.93
N ASN A 155 -14.51 10.37 -9.70
CA ASN A 155 -15.45 9.25 -9.84
C ASN A 155 -14.84 8.04 -10.58
N GLN A 156 -13.74 8.22 -11.32
CA GLN A 156 -13.09 7.14 -12.07
C GLN A 156 -12.12 6.34 -11.18
N VAL A 157 -12.68 5.56 -10.26
CA VAL A 157 -11.90 4.72 -9.33
C VAL A 157 -10.95 3.78 -10.08
N ASP A 158 -11.39 3.21 -11.20
CA ASP A 158 -10.57 2.30 -12.00
C ASP A 158 -9.26 2.94 -12.45
N LEU A 159 -9.27 4.21 -12.87
CA LEU A 159 -8.04 4.89 -13.28
C LEU A 159 -7.03 4.98 -12.13
N LEU A 160 -7.51 5.28 -10.91
CA LEU A 160 -6.66 5.32 -9.73
C LEU A 160 -6.09 3.93 -9.41
N PHE A 161 -6.91 2.88 -9.54
CA PHE A 161 -6.43 1.51 -9.39
C PHE A 161 -5.36 1.17 -10.43
N HIS A 162 -5.56 1.56 -11.69
CA HIS A 162 -4.55 1.34 -12.73
C HIS A 162 -3.22 2.02 -12.41
N LEU A 163 -3.23 3.22 -11.81
CA LEU A 163 -2.03 3.93 -11.35
C LEU A 163 -1.22 3.16 -10.29
N ILE A 164 -1.85 2.27 -9.51
CA ILE A 164 -1.16 1.45 -8.51
C ILE A 164 -0.16 0.46 -9.13
N ARG A 165 -0.25 0.19 -10.45
CA ARG A 165 0.80 -0.55 -11.18
C ARG A 165 2.20 0.08 -11.00
N ALA A 166 2.28 1.38 -10.72
CA ALA A 166 3.53 2.08 -10.37
C ALA A 166 4.26 1.45 -9.18
N PHE A 167 3.55 0.81 -8.25
CA PHE A 167 4.09 0.17 -7.06
C PHE A 167 4.16 -1.36 -7.14
N CYS A 168 3.72 -1.94 -8.27
CA CYS A 168 3.85 -3.38 -8.54
C CYS A 168 5.24 -3.71 -9.08
N HIS A 169 5.85 -2.78 -9.83
CA HIS A 169 7.11 -2.97 -10.53
C HIS A 169 8.22 -2.09 -9.93
N ARG A 170 9.47 -2.52 -10.08
CA ARG A 170 10.65 -1.76 -9.63
C ARG A 170 11.13 -0.80 -10.71
N PHE A 171 10.37 0.27 -10.91
CA PHE A 171 10.80 1.35 -11.78
C PHE A 171 12.02 2.09 -11.21
N ILE A 172 12.88 2.61 -12.09
CA ILE A 172 14.00 3.50 -11.71
C ILE A 172 13.46 4.84 -11.18
N CYS A 173 12.31 5.27 -11.70
CA CYS A 173 11.68 6.52 -11.30
C CYS A 173 10.96 6.42 -9.97
N ASP A 174 11.07 7.50 -9.19
CA ASP A 174 10.33 7.67 -7.95
C ASP A 174 8.91 8.22 -8.19
N PHE A 175 7.92 7.51 -7.62
CA PHE A 175 6.50 7.79 -7.60
C PHE A 175 6.01 8.39 -6.27
N GLN A 176 6.89 9.00 -5.47
CA GLN A 176 6.54 9.65 -4.21
C GLN A 176 5.37 10.65 -4.32
N PHE A 177 5.22 11.32 -5.47
CA PHE A 177 4.09 12.23 -5.72
C PHE A 177 2.74 11.51 -5.66
N LEU A 178 2.66 10.29 -6.21
CA LEU A 178 1.46 9.46 -6.20
C LEU A 178 1.21 8.93 -4.78
N ARG A 179 2.27 8.47 -4.11
CA ARG A 179 2.18 8.00 -2.72
C ARG A 179 1.65 9.08 -1.78
N THR A 180 2.22 10.29 -1.88
CA THR A 180 1.80 11.45 -1.08
C THR A 180 0.34 11.81 -1.37
N TYR A 181 -0.08 11.77 -2.63
CA TYR A 181 -1.47 12.03 -3.00
C TYR A 181 -2.44 10.99 -2.42
N LEU A 182 -2.08 9.70 -2.46
CA LEU A 182 -2.89 8.62 -1.88
C LEU A 182 -3.02 8.75 -0.35
N GLU A 183 -1.91 9.00 0.34
CA GLU A 183 -1.87 9.10 1.80
C GLU A 183 -2.52 10.40 2.33
N GLU A 184 -2.23 11.56 1.73
CA GLU A 184 -2.68 12.86 2.25
C GLU A 184 -4.00 13.31 1.65
N THR A 185 -4.29 13.01 0.38
CA THR A 185 -5.52 13.46 -0.28
C THR A 185 -6.57 12.36 -0.26
N VAL A 186 -6.30 11.20 -0.87
CA VAL A 186 -7.32 10.15 -1.04
C VAL A 186 -7.76 9.58 0.32
N ALA A 187 -6.82 9.18 1.18
CA ALA A 187 -7.18 8.56 2.45
C ALA A 187 -7.86 9.56 3.42
N LYS A 188 -7.29 10.76 3.58
CA LYS A 188 -7.72 11.72 4.62
C LYS A 188 -8.86 12.65 4.20
N THR A 189 -8.92 13.08 2.94
CA THR A 189 -9.85 14.15 2.52
C THR A 189 -11.09 13.64 1.79
N PHE A 190 -11.05 12.45 1.18
CA PHE A 190 -12.19 11.95 0.40
C PHE A 190 -13.33 11.48 1.30
N SER A 191 -14.55 11.65 0.80
CA SER A 191 -15.77 11.29 1.53
C SER A 191 -15.88 9.78 1.81
N PRO A 192 -16.55 9.37 2.90
CA PRO A 192 -16.85 7.97 3.17
C PRO A 192 -17.56 7.26 2.01
N ASN A 193 -18.44 7.96 1.28
CA ASN A 193 -19.14 7.40 0.13
C ASN A 193 -18.18 7.03 -1.01
N TRP A 194 -17.20 7.89 -1.30
CA TRP A 194 -16.19 7.56 -2.31
C TRP A 194 -15.37 6.35 -1.88
N LYS A 195 -14.95 6.29 -0.60
CA LYS A 195 -14.20 5.17 -0.05
C LYS A 195 -14.98 3.85 -0.14
N ARG A 196 -16.31 3.89 0.03
CA ARG A 196 -17.21 2.75 -0.22
C ARG A 196 -17.20 2.30 -1.67
N ILE A 197 -17.36 3.23 -2.61
CA ILE A 197 -17.31 2.91 -4.05
C ILE A 197 -15.98 2.24 -4.40
N ALA A 198 -14.86 2.77 -3.88
CA ALA A 198 -13.55 2.16 -4.06
C ALA A 198 -13.47 0.75 -3.47
N PHE A 199 -14.00 0.53 -2.26
CA PHE A 199 -14.03 -0.79 -1.64
C PHE A 199 -14.83 -1.81 -2.46
N PHE A 200 -16.06 -1.49 -2.87
CA PHE A 200 -16.87 -2.44 -3.65
C PHE A 200 -16.29 -2.70 -5.04
N ARG A 201 -15.71 -1.68 -5.68
CA ARG A 201 -14.98 -1.88 -6.93
C ARG A 201 -13.77 -2.80 -6.76
N PHE A 202 -13.06 -2.70 -5.63
CA PHE A 202 -11.99 -3.64 -5.30
C PHE A 202 -12.52 -5.07 -5.10
N VAL A 203 -13.68 -5.25 -4.45
CA VAL A 203 -14.30 -6.58 -4.29
C VAL A 203 -14.62 -7.23 -5.64
N GLU A 204 -15.13 -6.46 -6.61
CA GLU A 204 -15.35 -6.94 -7.98
C GLU A 204 -14.04 -7.40 -8.64
N ILE A 205 -12.98 -6.58 -8.56
CA ILE A 205 -11.65 -6.92 -9.10
C ILE A 205 -11.03 -8.11 -8.37
N PHE A 206 -11.32 -8.27 -7.07
CA PHE A 206 -10.79 -9.37 -6.28
C PHE A 206 -11.28 -10.73 -6.79
N GLN A 207 -12.54 -10.78 -7.25
CA GLN A 207 -13.16 -11.97 -7.84
C GLN A 207 -12.68 -12.27 -9.27
N ASP A 208 -12.07 -11.29 -9.95
CA ASP A 208 -11.52 -11.48 -11.28
C ASP A 208 -10.17 -12.22 -11.23
N ASN A 209 -10.11 -13.41 -11.81
CA ASN A 209 -8.90 -14.24 -11.86
C ASN A 209 -7.85 -13.73 -12.87
N ASN A 210 -8.22 -12.81 -13.76
CA ASN A 210 -7.27 -12.27 -14.76
C ASN A 210 -6.27 -11.29 -14.12
N MET A 211 -6.61 -10.72 -12.98
CA MET A 211 -5.81 -9.69 -12.33
C MET A 211 -4.81 -10.31 -11.35
N SER A 212 -3.54 -9.88 -11.44
CA SER A 212 -2.47 -10.44 -10.61
C SER A 212 -2.69 -10.19 -9.12
N ASN A 213 -2.30 -11.17 -8.31
CA ASN A 213 -2.42 -11.08 -6.86
C ASN A 213 -1.56 -9.95 -6.26
N LEU A 214 -0.39 -9.68 -6.86
CA LEU A 214 0.44 -8.54 -6.47
C LEU A 214 -0.31 -7.22 -6.65
N PHE A 215 -1.03 -7.05 -7.76
CA PHE A 215 -1.81 -5.84 -8.02
C PHE A 215 -2.94 -5.68 -7.01
N LYS A 216 -3.70 -6.75 -6.74
CA LYS A 216 -4.76 -6.77 -5.70
C LYS A 216 -4.19 -6.40 -4.32
N SER A 217 -3.04 -6.96 -3.96
CA SER A 217 -2.31 -6.67 -2.72
C SER A 217 -1.94 -5.19 -2.60
N LYS A 218 -1.45 -4.58 -3.68
CA LYS A 218 -1.05 -3.16 -3.70
C LYS A 218 -2.23 -2.21 -3.61
N ILE A 219 -3.39 -2.55 -4.20
CA ILE A 219 -4.61 -1.76 -4.03
C ILE A 219 -5.03 -1.75 -2.56
N LEU A 220 -5.02 -2.92 -1.90
CA LEU A 220 -5.31 -3.01 -0.47
C LEU A 220 -4.34 -2.15 0.35
N GLN A 221 -3.04 -2.29 0.08
CA GLN A 221 -1.97 -1.59 0.80
C GLN A 221 -2.07 -0.07 0.72
N TYR A 222 -2.29 0.49 -0.48
CA TYR A 222 -2.14 1.92 -0.72
C TYR A 222 -3.45 2.70 -0.78
N ILE A 223 -4.59 2.04 -1.02
CA ILE A 223 -5.88 2.72 -1.15
C ILE A 223 -6.82 2.27 -0.04
N ILE A 224 -7.14 0.98 0.04
CA ILE A 224 -8.22 0.49 0.91
C ILE A 224 -7.85 0.62 2.38
N LEU A 225 -6.69 0.08 2.80
CA LEU A 225 -6.28 0.11 4.21
C LEU A 225 -6.12 1.55 4.74
N PRO A 226 -5.42 2.47 4.05
CA PRO A 226 -5.33 3.86 4.51
C PRO A 226 -6.69 4.57 4.55
N SER A 227 -7.57 4.31 3.57
CA SER A 227 -8.91 4.91 3.53
C SER A 227 -9.78 4.44 4.69
N VAL A 228 -9.70 3.16 5.05
CA VAL A 228 -10.40 2.61 6.21
C VAL A 228 -9.83 3.21 7.49
N SER A 229 -8.50 3.14 7.69
CA SER A 229 -7.82 3.71 8.87
C SER A 229 -8.19 5.17 9.11
N ALA A 230 -8.08 6.02 8.08
CA ALA A 230 -8.41 7.44 8.18
C ALA A 230 -9.89 7.68 8.52
N SER A 231 -10.79 6.81 8.06
CA SER A 231 -12.23 6.93 8.39
C SER A 231 -12.51 6.55 9.86
N TYR A 232 -11.78 5.59 10.42
CA TYR A 232 -11.86 5.27 11.86
C TYR A 232 -11.27 6.41 12.71
N GLU A 233 -10.12 6.97 12.32
CA GLU A 233 -9.51 8.13 13.00
C GLU A 233 -10.43 9.36 13.00
N ASN A 234 -11.19 9.57 11.92
CA ASN A 234 -12.16 10.67 11.80
C ASN A 234 -13.54 10.37 12.42
N ASN A 235 -13.75 9.20 13.03
CA ASN A 235 -15.05 8.74 13.56
C ASN A 235 -16.16 8.59 12.49
N GLU A 236 -15.81 8.36 11.23
CA GLU A 236 -16.73 8.18 10.10
C GLU A 236 -17.09 6.71 9.83
N GLN A 237 -16.76 5.80 10.76
CA GLN A 237 -16.88 4.35 10.62
C GLN A 237 -18.30 3.89 10.23
N GLN A 238 -19.34 4.47 10.84
CA GLN A 238 -20.73 4.08 10.60
C GLN A 238 -21.17 4.41 9.16
N ALA A 239 -20.80 5.60 8.68
CA ALA A 239 -21.06 6.02 7.30
C ALA A 239 -20.27 5.16 6.30
N LEU A 240 -19.04 4.78 6.64
CA LEU A 240 -18.20 3.91 5.83
C LEU A 240 -18.79 2.49 5.74
N ILE A 241 -19.28 1.91 6.84
CA ILE A 241 -19.73 0.50 6.89
C ILE A 241 -21.15 0.32 6.37
N HIS A 242 -22.07 1.19 6.79
CA HIS A 242 -23.50 1.06 6.48
C HIS A 242 -23.96 1.91 5.29
N GLY A 243 -23.18 2.92 4.89
CA GLY A 243 -23.59 3.88 3.88
C GLY A 243 -24.59 4.90 4.42
N ALA A 244 -25.08 5.79 3.54
CA ALA A 244 -26.11 6.75 3.91
C ALA A 244 -27.47 6.03 4.08
N PRO A 245 -28.25 6.34 5.14
CA PRO A 245 -29.54 5.69 5.39
C PRO A 245 -30.62 5.98 4.33
N GLU A 246 -30.40 6.91 3.39
CA GLU A 246 -31.42 7.40 2.46
C GLU A 246 -31.23 7.02 0.98
N SER A 247 -30.22 6.23 0.60
CA SER A 247 -30.13 5.75 -0.79
C SER A 247 -30.90 4.44 -0.97
N SER A 248 -31.96 4.47 -1.78
CA SER A 248 -32.79 3.35 -2.24
C SER A 248 -32.04 2.19 -2.91
N ASN A 249 -30.73 2.34 -3.12
CA ASN A 249 -29.81 1.28 -3.50
C ASN A 249 -28.97 0.94 -2.26
N SER A 250 -29.26 -0.18 -1.61
CA SER A 250 -28.45 -0.74 -0.54
C SER A 250 -27.06 -1.12 -1.07
N THR A 251 -26.19 -0.12 -1.24
CA THR A 251 -24.75 -0.35 -1.37
C THR A 251 -24.37 -1.21 -0.17
N GLY A 252 -23.87 -2.43 -0.40
CA GLY A 252 -23.82 -3.48 0.61
C GLY A 252 -23.08 -3.09 1.90
N ASN A 253 -23.03 -4.01 2.85
CA ASN A 253 -22.25 -3.79 4.07
C ASN A 253 -20.79 -4.20 3.82
N ILE A 254 -19.83 -3.30 4.08
CA ILE A 254 -18.38 -3.56 3.89
C ILE A 254 -17.94 -4.77 4.71
N VAL A 255 -18.40 -4.89 5.95
CA VAL A 255 -18.06 -6.01 6.84
C VAL A 255 -18.61 -7.32 6.29
N THR A 256 -19.85 -7.31 5.79
CA THR A 256 -20.44 -8.51 5.16
C THR A 256 -19.65 -8.89 3.91
N SER A 257 -19.30 -7.94 3.04
CA SER A 257 -18.47 -8.23 1.86
C SER A 257 -17.08 -8.73 2.23
N TYR A 258 -16.45 -8.18 3.28
CA TYR A 258 -15.20 -8.73 3.81
C TYR A 258 -15.35 -10.21 4.18
N ILE A 259 -16.38 -10.54 4.99
CA ILE A 259 -16.59 -11.90 5.52
C ILE A 259 -16.98 -12.91 4.44
N TYR A 260 -17.83 -12.51 3.49
CA TYR A 260 -18.44 -13.44 2.54
C TYR A 260 -17.82 -13.41 1.14
N GLN A 261 -17.01 -12.39 0.80
CA GLN A 261 -16.46 -12.24 -0.55
C GLN A 261 -14.93 -12.13 -0.56
N LEU A 262 -14.29 -11.60 0.48
CA LEU A 262 -12.83 -11.46 0.53
C LEU A 262 -12.11 -12.59 1.27
N ILE A 263 -12.69 -13.10 2.36
CA ILE A 263 -12.08 -14.18 3.17
C ILE A 263 -12.60 -15.59 2.84
N VAL A 264 -13.23 -15.75 1.66
CA VAL A 264 -13.71 -17.06 1.19
C VAL A 264 -12.51 -18.01 1.09
N HIS A 265 -12.59 -19.12 1.80
CA HIS A 265 -11.54 -20.12 1.86
C HIS A 265 -11.31 -20.73 0.48
N GLU A 266 -10.15 -20.46 -0.12
CA GLU A 266 -9.42 -21.41 -0.97
C GLU A 266 -8.06 -20.85 -1.41
N VAL A 267 -7.12 -20.75 -0.47
CA VAL A 267 -5.69 -20.87 -0.82
C VAL A 267 -5.00 -21.64 0.30
N PRO A 268 -4.47 -22.84 0.05
CA PRO A 268 -3.64 -23.55 1.01
C PRO A 268 -2.48 -22.65 1.45
N PRO A 269 -2.22 -22.51 2.75
CA PRO A 269 -1.13 -21.69 3.23
C PRO A 269 0.20 -22.31 2.75
N GLY A 270 1.03 -21.52 2.06
CA GLY A 270 2.34 -21.95 1.53
C GLY A 270 2.54 -21.84 0.01
N ILE A 271 1.51 -21.54 -0.78
CA ILE A 271 1.63 -21.35 -2.23
C ILE A 271 1.38 -19.88 -2.59
N GLY A 272 2.44 -19.07 -2.59
CA GLY A 272 2.55 -17.86 -3.43
C GLY A 272 1.78 -16.58 -3.07
N GLU A 273 1.03 -16.48 -1.96
CA GLU A 273 0.05 -15.38 -1.80
C GLU A 273 0.04 -14.64 -0.45
N ASP A 274 1.11 -14.74 0.35
CA ASP A 274 1.16 -14.13 1.70
C ASP A 274 0.93 -12.61 1.69
N SER A 275 1.29 -11.89 0.62
CA SER A 275 1.14 -10.43 0.56
C SER A 275 -0.32 -9.96 0.60
N ILE A 276 -1.24 -10.60 -0.14
CA ILE A 276 -2.67 -10.25 -0.06
C ILE A 276 -3.19 -10.61 1.33
N ARG A 277 -2.85 -11.81 1.79
CA ARG A 277 -3.30 -12.35 3.07
C ARG A 277 -2.93 -11.40 4.23
N ILE A 278 -1.72 -10.86 4.25
CA ILE A 278 -1.31 -9.87 5.25
C ILE A 278 -2.27 -8.68 5.27
N HIS A 279 -2.55 -8.07 4.12
CA HIS A 279 -3.41 -6.89 4.04
C HIS A 279 -4.88 -7.21 4.37
N LEU A 280 -5.38 -8.41 4.02
CA LEU A 280 -6.72 -8.85 4.42
C LEU A 280 -6.83 -9.12 5.93
N LEU A 281 -5.77 -9.64 6.55
CA LEU A 281 -5.71 -9.80 8.02
C LEU A 281 -5.68 -8.44 8.71
N GLN A 282 -4.92 -7.48 8.19
CA GLN A 282 -4.89 -6.10 8.69
C GLN A 282 -6.25 -5.40 8.54
N LEU A 283 -6.92 -5.58 7.40
CA LEU A 283 -8.28 -5.09 7.18
C LEU A 283 -9.25 -5.69 8.21
N GLY A 284 -9.13 -7.00 8.45
CA GLY A 284 -9.89 -7.69 9.48
C GLY A 284 -9.69 -7.07 10.86
N CYS A 285 -8.46 -6.70 11.22
CA CYS A 285 -8.15 -6.10 12.53
C CYS A 285 -8.90 -4.77 12.75
N MET A 286 -9.05 -3.96 11.70
CA MET A 286 -9.78 -2.69 11.78
C MET A 286 -11.30 -2.89 11.88
N LEU A 287 -11.84 -3.94 11.26
CA LEU A 287 -13.28 -4.18 11.20
C LEU A 287 -13.83 -5.01 12.38
N VAL A 288 -12.97 -5.53 13.27
CA VAL A 288 -13.37 -6.48 14.33
C VAL A 288 -14.52 -5.96 15.17
N ASP A 289 -14.47 -4.68 15.57
CA ASP A 289 -15.47 -4.11 16.50
C ASP A 289 -16.85 -3.92 15.86
N ASP A 290 -16.92 -3.89 14.53
CA ASP A 290 -18.14 -3.69 13.75
C ASP A 290 -18.71 -4.99 13.18
N PHE A 291 -18.16 -6.15 13.56
CA PHE A 291 -18.73 -7.43 13.14
C PHE A 291 -20.16 -7.58 13.68
N PRO A 292 -21.13 -7.94 12.82
CA PRO A 292 -22.53 -8.09 13.20
C PRO A 292 -22.66 -9.33 14.09
N VAL A 293 -22.46 -9.13 15.38
CA VAL A 293 -22.63 -10.13 16.41
C VAL A 293 -23.82 -9.70 17.27
N ASN A 294 -24.78 -10.61 17.44
CA ASN A 294 -25.81 -10.45 18.45
C ASN A 294 -25.10 -10.33 19.80
N LYS A 295 -24.99 -9.10 20.31
CA LYS A 295 -24.24 -8.83 21.56
C LYS A 295 -24.76 -9.71 22.69
N GLU A 296 -26.03 -10.09 22.69
CA GLU A 296 -26.65 -10.97 23.68
C GLU A 296 -26.20 -12.45 23.60
N SER A 297 -25.89 -12.99 22.42
CA SER A 297 -25.38 -14.36 22.26
C SER A 297 -23.85 -14.46 22.30
N ALA A 298 -23.13 -13.34 22.18
CA ALA A 298 -21.68 -13.27 22.25
C ALA A 298 -21.10 -13.64 23.64
N PHE A 299 -21.96 -13.64 24.68
CA PHE A 299 -21.59 -13.92 26.06
C PHE A 299 -21.86 -15.37 26.50
N SER A 300 -22.49 -16.20 25.66
CA SER A 300 -22.66 -17.63 25.96
C SER A 300 -21.46 -18.44 25.44
N PRO A 301 -20.93 -19.39 26.23
CA PRO A 301 -19.72 -20.15 25.88
C PRO A 301 -19.87 -21.01 24.62
N ASP A 302 -21.10 -21.35 24.22
CA ASP A 302 -21.41 -22.16 23.03
C ASP A 302 -21.83 -21.33 21.80
N GLY A 303 -21.97 -19.99 21.94
CA GLY A 303 -22.71 -19.11 21.01
C GLY A 303 -21.89 -18.21 20.10
N LEU A 304 -20.66 -18.59 19.70
CA LEU A 304 -19.91 -17.84 18.68
C LEU A 304 -20.74 -17.73 17.38
N CYS A 305 -21.03 -16.50 16.95
CA CYS A 305 -21.73 -16.25 15.69
C CYS A 305 -20.94 -16.83 14.51
N GLU A 306 -21.64 -17.35 13.51
CA GLU A 306 -21.06 -17.98 12.31
C GLU A 306 -20.06 -17.07 11.59
N ASN A 307 -20.35 -15.77 11.53
CA ASN A 307 -19.48 -14.75 10.96
C ASN A 307 -18.11 -14.70 11.64
N LEU A 308 -18.09 -14.72 12.98
CA LEU A 308 -16.85 -14.70 13.75
C LEU A 308 -16.07 -16.01 13.58
N LYS A 309 -16.78 -17.15 13.51
CA LYS A 309 -16.15 -18.46 13.22
C LYS A 309 -15.41 -18.44 11.88
N ARG A 310 -16.00 -17.85 10.83
CA ARG A 310 -15.36 -17.73 9.51
C ARG A 310 -14.08 -16.90 9.54
N VAL A 311 -14.10 -15.75 10.21
CA VAL A 311 -12.92 -14.89 10.38
C VAL A 311 -11.83 -15.62 11.16
N MET A 312 -12.20 -16.29 12.25
CA MET A 312 -11.26 -17.09 13.04
C MET A 312 -10.68 -18.26 12.24
N SER A 313 -11.49 -18.96 11.43
CA SER A 313 -11.02 -20.02 10.52
C SER A 313 -10.01 -19.49 9.51
N TYR A 314 -10.22 -18.28 8.97
CA TYR A 314 -9.28 -17.66 8.03
C TYR A 314 -7.92 -17.33 8.70
N ALA A 315 -7.94 -16.88 9.96
CA ALA A 315 -6.73 -16.60 10.75
C ALA A 315 -6.07 -17.88 11.33
N TRP A 316 -6.81 -18.98 11.44
CA TRP A 316 -6.36 -20.23 12.07
C TRP A 316 -5.03 -20.81 11.56
N PRO A 317 -4.73 -20.78 10.25
CA PRO A 317 -3.44 -21.24 9.75
C PRO A 317 -2.25 -20.54 10.40
N CYS A 318 -2.40 -19.34 10.95
CA CYS A 318 -1.28 -18.67 11.64
C CYS A 318 -0.89 -19.36 12.95
N LEU A 319 -1.77 -20.18 13.54
CA LEU A 319 -1.51 -20.93 14.77
C LEU A 319 -0.83 -22.29 14.54
N LEU A 320 -0.74 -22.73 13.28
CA LEU A 320 -0.11 -24.00 12.91
C LEU A 320 1.34 -23.71 12.49
N GLU A 321 2.28 -24.51 12.99
CA GLU A 321 3.72 -24.24 12.80
C GLU A 321 4.21 -24.34 11.34
N LYS A 322 3.51 -25.09 10.48
CA LYS A 322 3.96 -25.45 9.11
C LYS A 322 3.22 -24.75 7.96
N SER A 323 2.20 -23.96 8.25
CA SER A 323 1.31 -23.35 7.27
C SER A 323 1.81 -21.99 6.79
N CYS A 324 2.26 -21.12 7.71
CA CYS A 324 2.75 -19.79 7.35
C CYS A 324 4.27 -19.78 7.26
N VAL A 325 4.78 -19.65 6.03
CA VAL A 325 6.23 -19.54 5.77
C VAL A 325 6.73 -18.13 6.09
N ASP A 326 5.96 -17.09 5.73
CA ASP A 326 6.30 -15.71 6.06
C ASP A 326 5.96 -15.34 7.52
N PRO A 327 6.94 -14.89 8.32
CA PRO A 327 6.70 -14.39 9.68
C PRO A 327 5.69 -13.24 9.73
N THR A 328 5.67 -12.35 8.73
CA THR A 328 4.77 -11.19 8.74
C THR A 328 3.31 -11.62 8.61
N ALA A 329 3.01 -12.54 7.70
CA ALA A 329 1.70 -13.16 7.59
C ALA A 329 1.30 -13.92 8.87
N ARG A 330 2.22 -14.69 9.47
CA ARG A 330 1.98 -15.42 10.72
C ARG A 330 1.55 -14.49 11.85
N TYR A 331 2.32 -13.43 12.13
CA TYR A 331 2.01 -12.56 13.27
C TYR A 331 0.88 -11.56 13.00
N SER A 332 0.59 -11.23 11.73
CA SER A 332 -0.62 -10.48 11.37
C SER A 332 -1.89 -11.27 11.72
N GLY A 333 -1.87 -12.60 11.58
CA GLY A 333 -2.98 -13.43 12.03
C GLY A 333 -3.11 -13.51 13.55
N HIS A 334 -1.99 -13.56 14.27
CA HIS A 334 -2.01 -13.48 15.74
C HIS A 334 -2.55 -12.13 16.23
N LEU A 335 -2.25 -11.04 15.52
CA LEU A 335 -2.80 -9.72 15.82
C LEU A 335 -4.33 -9.72 15.66
N LEU A 336 -4.85 -10.25 14.56
CA LEU A 336 -6.31 -10.37 14.34
C LEU A 336 -6.99 -11.19 15.44
N LEU A 337 -6.40 -12.34 15.80
CA LEU A 337 -6.91 -13.16 16.89
C LEU A 337 -6.87 -12.43 18.24
N SER A 338 -5.84 -11.60 18.48
CA SER A 338 -5.72 -10.81 19.71
C SER A 338 -6.80 -9.73 19.81
N TYR A 339 -7.14 -9.06 18.69
CA TYR A 339 -8.31 -8.16 18.62
C TYR A 339 -9.61 -8.90 18.90
N ILE A 340 -9.83 -10.07 18.28
CA ILE A 340 -11.02 -10.88 18.52
C ILE A 340 -11.14 -11.29 20.00
N VAL A 341 -10.05 -11.68 20.64
CA VAL A 341 -10.01 -12.04 22.07
C VAL A 341 -10.28 -10.84 22.97
N ALA A 342 -9.83 -9.65 22.58
CA ALA A 342 -10.11 -8.41 23.31
C ALA A 342 -11.62 -8.08 23.25
N SER A 343 -12.25 -8.19 22.08
CA SER A 343 -13.64 -7.77 21.87
C SER A 343 -14.68 -8.86 22.21
N TYR A 344 -14.41 -10.15 21.98
CA TYR A 344 -15.38 -11.25 22.09
C TYR A 344 -14.99 -12.35 23.08
N HIS A 345 -15.97 -13.18 23.50
CA HIS A 345 -15.68 -14.38 24.27
C HIS A 345 -15.12 -15.48 23.37
N VAL A 346 -13.89 -15.92 23.69
CA VAL A 346 -13.17 -16.96 22.96
C VAL A 346 -12.73 -18.05 23.94
N ASN A 347 -12.60 -19.28 23.46
CA ASN A 347 -12.11 -20.40 24.26
C ASN A 347 -10.70 -20.13 24.81
N SER A 348 -10.54 -20.32 26.12
CA SER A 348 -9.28 -20.21 26.88
C SER A 348 -8.07 -20.90 26.22
N ARG A 349 -8.27 -22.03 25.51
CA ARG A 349 -7.18 -22.74 24.82
C ARG A 349 -6.56 -21.88 23.72
N ILE A 350 -7.38 -21.18 22.93
CA ILE A 350 -6.93 -20.32 21.83
C ILE A 350 -6.18 -19.12 22.41
N ILE A 351 -6.71 -18.52 23.48
CA ILE A 351 -6.07 -17.38 24.16
C ILE A 351 -4.65 -17.75 24.63
N LEU A 352 -4.50 -18.90 25.30
CA LEU A 352 -3.20 -19.38 25.76
C LEU A 352 -2.25 -19.71 24.61
N GLN A 353 -2.75 -20.32 23.53
CA GLN A 353 -1.94 -20.65 22.36
C GLN A 353 -1.40 -19.39 21.68
N VAL A 354 -2.26 -18.40 21.40
CA VAL A 354 -1.85 -17.12 20.81
C VAL A 354 -0.83 -16.41 21.70
N PHE A 355 -1.07 -16.38 23.01
CA PHE A 355 -0.16 -15.74 23.96
C PHE A 355 1.22 -16.40 24.00
N HIS A 356 1.27 -17.74 24.05
CA HIS A 356 2.54 -18.49 24.08
C HIS A 356 3.38 -18.28 22.82
N GLU A 357 2.74 -18.28 21.65
CA GLU A 357 3.41 -18.01 20.37
C GLU A 357 3.96 -16.58 20.30
N LEU A 358 3.20 -15.58 20.76
CA LEU A 358 3.66 -14.18 20.81
C LEU A 358 4.82 -13.97 21.78
N LEU A 359 4.87 -14.72 22.89
CA LEU A 359 6.00 -14.66 23.82
C LEU A 359 7.28 -15.22 23.21
N LYS A 360 7.20 -16.16 22.27
CA LYS A 360 8.36 -16.71 21.54
C LYS A 360 8.82 -15.85 20.36
N ALA A 361 8.07 -14.81 20.03
CA ALA A 361 8.26 -14.02 18.82
C ALA A 361 9.25 -12.85 19.00
N TYR A 362 10.55 -13.16 19.18
CA TYR A 362 11.59 -12.14 19.42
C TYR A 362 12.24 -11.54 18.15
N HIS A 363 11.85 -11.97 16.95
CA HIS A 363 12.43 -11.49 15.70
C HIS A 363 12.15 -9.99 15.48
N VAL A 364 13.16 -9.26 15.02
CA VAL A 364 13.11 -7.79 14.88
C VAL A 364 12.08 -7.34 13.84
N GLU A 365 11.94 -8.08 12.74
CA GLU A 365 11.07 -7.74 11.59
C GLU A 365 9.59 -7.63 11.97
N VAL A 366 9.14 -8.43 12.94
CA VAL A 366 7.72 -8.55 13.34
C VAL A 366 7.43 -7.89 14.68
N ARG A 367 8.45 -7.29 15.29
CA ARG A 367 8.41 -6.76 16.66
C ARG A 367 7.26 -5.77 16.89
N ILE A 368 6.95 -4.92 15.92
CA ILE A 368 5.87 -3.93 16.03
C ILE A 368 4.50 -4.63 16.12
N VAL A 369 4.23 -5.58 15.22
CA VAL A 369 2.98 -6.34 15.15
C VAL A 369 2.81 -7.20 16.41
N VAL A 370 3.86 -7.91 16.82
CA VAL A 370 3.86 -8.75 18.03
C VAL A 370 3.58 -7.91 19.26
N ARG A 371 4.21 -6.72 19.36
CA ARG A 371 4.02 -5.80 20.47
C ARG A 371 2.57 -5.31 20.56
N GLN A 372 1.95 -4.94 19.44
CA GLN A 372 0.53 -4.57 19.39
C GLN A 372 -0.38 -5.73 19.83
N ALA A 373 -0.10 -6.95 19.37
CA ALA A 373 -0.87 -8.14 19.74
C ALA A 373 -0.76 -8.45 21.25
N LEU A 374 0.46 -8.36 21.80
CA LEU A 374 0.73 -8.54 23.23
C LEU A 374 0.00 -7.49 24.08
N ASP A 375 -0.11 -6.25 23.60
CA ASP A 375 -0.83 -5.19 24.31
C ASP A 375 -2.32 -5.48 24.49
N LEU A 376 -2.92 -6.17 23.51
CA LEU A 376 -4.34 -6.53 23.51
C LEU A 376 -4.58 -7.80 24.34
N ILE A 377 -3.77 -8.85 24.11
CA ILE A 377 -4.03 -10.16 24.70
C ILE A 377 -3.65 -10.23 26.18
N THR A 378 -2.63 -9.49 26.62
CA THR A 378 -2.17 -9.50 28.01
C THR A 378 -3.27 -9.09 29.01
N PRO A 379 -3.95 -7.94 28.86
CA PRO A 379 -5.08 -7.59 29.71
C PRO A 379 -6.27 -8.52 29.49
N ALA A 380 -6.56 -8.94 28.24
CA ALA A 380 -7.67 -9.84 27.95
C ALA A 380 -7.51 -11.20 28.67
N LEU A 381 -6.30 -11.75 28.75
CA LEU A 381 -5.99 -12.99 29.47
C LEU A 381 -6.33 -12.87 30.96
N SER A 382 -6.03 -11.72 31.58
CA SER A 382 -6.32 -11.49 33.01
C SER A 382 -7.81 -11.40 33.33
N ILE A 383 -8.59 -10.80 32.42
CA ILE A 383 -10.03 -10.53 32.60
C ILE A 383 -10.87 -11.74 32.20
N ARG A 384 -10.54 -12.38 31.08
CA ARG A 384 -11.36 -13.43 30.46
C ARG A 384 -11.16 -14.81 31.10
N MET A 385 -10.14 -14.98 31.95
CA MET A 385 -9.82 -16.28 32.58
C MET A 385 -9.74 -16.18 34.10
N ASN A 386 -10.46 -17.07 34.80
CA ASN A 386 -10.50 -17.12 36.27
C ASN A 386 -9.10 -17.30 36.93
N ASN A 387 -8.15 -17.92 36.22
CA ASN A 387 -6.75 -18.10 36.64
C ASN A 387 -5.74 -17.37 35.72
N GLY A 388 -6.20 -16.39 34.93
CA GLY A 388 -5.42 -15.74 33.88
C GLY A 388 -4.10 -15.16 34.37
N ASN A 389 -4.10 -14.46 35.50
CA ASN A 389 -2.89 -13.86 36.06
C ASN A 389 -1.84 -14.88 36.52
N LYS A 390 -2.28 -16.03 37.07
CA LYS A 390 -1.37 -17.12 37.46
C LYS A 390 -0.76 -17.78 36.21
N LEU A 391 -1.56 -18.03 35.18
CA LEU A 391 -1.12 -18.62 33.92
C LEU A 391 -0.16 -17.70 33.18
N LEU A 392 -0.44 -16.39 33.15
CA LEU A 392 0.47 -15.37 32.63
C LEU A 392 1.83 -15.49 33.29
N CYS A 393 1.88 -15.44 34.62
CA CYS A 393 3.13 -15.58 35.38
C CYS A 393 3.86 -16.91 35.09
N GLN A 394 3.12 -18.02 34.97
CA GLN A 394 3.70 -19.33 34.70
C GLN A 394 4.30 -19.41 33.29
N CYS A 395 3.59 -18.94 32.26
CA CYS A 395 4.07 -18.92 30.88
C CYS A 395 5.30 -18.02 30.73
N THR A 396 5.26 -16.81 31.28
CA THR A 396 6.38 -15.87 31.26
C THR A 396 7.60 -16.43 32.00
N LYS A 397 7.39 -17.09 33.15
CA LYS A 397 8.47 -17.75 33.91
C LYS A 397 9.07 -18.91 33.13
N LYS A 398 8.22 -19.74 32.52
CA LYS A 398 8.64 -20.92 31.75
C LYS A 398 9.60 -20.51 30.64
N ILE A 399 9.23 -19.52 29.84
CA ILE A 399 10.06 -19.03 28.72
C ILE A 399 11.38 -18.45 29.22
N ILE A 400 11.39 -17.71 30.32
CA ILE A 400 12.64 -17.14 30.86
C ILE A 400 13.58 -18.19 31.43
N VAL A 401 13.06 -19.31 31.94
CA VAL A 401 13.89 -20.42 32.43
C VAL A 401 14.40 -21.26 31.26
N GLU A 402 13.53 -21.58 30.28
CA GLU A 402 13.85 -22.46 29.15
C GLU A 402 14.74 -21.76 28.10
N GLU A 403 14.41 -20.52 27.74
CA GLU A 403 15.09 -19.76 26.67
C GLU A 403 16.07 -18.72 27.23
N ALA A 404 16.53 -18.94 28.46
CA ALA A 404 17.37 -18.03 29.20
C ALA A 404 18.73 -17.74 28.53
N HIS A 405 19.16 -18.57 27.59
CA HIS A 405 20.42 -18.43 26.85
C HIS A 405 20.29 -17.46 25.67
N LEU A 406 19.07 -17.18 25.20
CA LEU A 406 18.79 -16.26 24.10
C LEU A 406 18.56 -14.85 24.64
N MET A 407 19.54 -13.96 24.46
CA MET A 407 19.48 -12.61 25.00
C MET A 407 18.35 -11.76 24.38
N GLN A 408 18.09 -11.93 23.07
CA GLN A 408 17.00 -11.24 22.37
C GLN A 408 15.63 -11.60 22.94
N GLN A 409 15.43 -12.87 23.28
CA GLN A 409 14.21 -13.37 23.90
C GLN A 409 14.02 -12.84 25.32
N LEU A 410 15.10 -12.77 26.12
CA LEU A 410 15.06 -12.15 27.44
C LEU A 410 14.65 -10.67 27.36
N PHE A 411 15.19 -9.92 26.39
CA PHE A 411 14.79 -8.52 26.17
C PHE A 411 13.33 -8.39 25.74
N HIS A 412 12.85 -9.28 24.88
CA HIS A 412 11.45 -9.31 24.44
C HIS A 412 10.50 -9.50 25.61
N VAL A 413 10.75 -10.52 26.45
CA VAL A 413 9.92 -10.80 27.63
C VAL A 413 10.04 -9.70 28.68
N LEU A 414 11.24 -9.14 28.90
CA LEU A 414 11.42 -8.00 29.81
C LEU A 414 10.58 -6.80 29.37
N HIS A 415 10.55 -6.49 28.07
CA HIS A 415 9.75 -5.38 27.54
C HIS A 415 8.26 -5.56 27.84
N LEU A 416 7.74 -6.78 27.69
CA LEU A 416 6.37 -7.12 28.07
C LEU A 416 6.10 -6.91 29.56
N VAL A 417 7.02 -7.37 30.43
CA VAL A 417 6.87 -7.23 31.89
C VAL A 417 6.82 -5.77 32.32
N VAL A 418 7.71 -4.95 31.76
CA VAL A 418 7.76 -3.51 32.06
C VAL A 418 6.49 -2.81 31.57
N ARG A 419 6.00 -3.15 30.37
CA ARG A 419 4.86 -2.46 29.77
C ARG A 419 3.53 -2.80 30.44
N HIS A 420 3.34 -4.05 30.86
CA HIS A 420 2.11 -4.52 31.51
C HIS A 420 2.26 -4.67 33.03
N TYR A 421 3.05 -3.79 33.65
CA TYR A 421 3.34 -3.88 35.07
C TYR A 421 2.07 -3.95 35.92
N ASN A 422 1.04 -3.14 35.65
CA ASN A 422 -0.21 -3.14 36.42
C ASN A 422 -0.90 -4.52 36.50
N VAL A 423 -0.93 -5.27 35.39
CA VAL A 423 -1.61 -6.57 35.32
C VAL A 423 -0.73 -7.66 35.95
N ILE A 424 0.58 -7.59 35.72
CA ILE A 424 1.55 -8.62 36.15
C ILE A 424 1.90 -8.47 37.64
N PHE A 425 1.95 -7.24 38.17
CA PHE A 425 2.41 -6.95 39.53
C PHE A 425 1.37 -7.22 40.62
N ASN A 426 0.07 -7.25 40.29
CA ASN A 426 -0.98 -7.45 41.28
C ASN A 426 -0.88 -8.77 42.05
N ILE A 427 0.01 -9.70 41.65
CA ILE A 427 0.08 -11.04 42.26
C ILE A 427 1.43 -11.40 42.91
N ASN A 428 2.60 -10.92 42.45
CA ASN A 428 3.89 -11.44 42.96
C ASN A 428 5.10 -10.48 42.92
N PHE A 429 5.16 -9.52 43.86
CA PHE A 429 6.31 -8.62 44.07
C PHE A 429 7.66 -9.36 44.24
N ARG A 430 7.62 -10.57 44.81
CA ARG A 430 8.79 -11.41 45.14
C ARG A 430 9.45 -12.05 43.90
N ILE A 431 8.65 -12.37 42.88
CA ILE A 431 9.14 -12.95 41.62
C ILE A 431 9.81 -11.86 40.79
N PHE A 432 9.30 -10.63 40.82
CA PHE A 432 9.88 -9.48 40.13
C PHE A 432 11.30 -9.16 40.60
N PHE A 433 11.53 -9.17 41.92
CA PHE A 433 12.87 -8.94 42.48
C PHE A 433 13.87 -10.03 42.07
N LEU A 434 13.44 -11.29 42.01
CA LEU A 434 14.25 -12.39 41.47
C LEU A 434 14.47 -12.26 39.95
N TYR A 435 13.48 -11.74 39.22
CA TYR A 435 13.53 -11.49 37.77
C TYR A 435 14.55 -10.42 37.38
N ILE A 436 14.51 -9.25 38.04
CA ILE A 436 15.48 -8.18 37.82
C ILE A 436 16.88 -8.67 38.20
N ASN A 437 17.04 -9.30 39.36
CA ASN A 437 18.35 -9.80 39.76
C ASN A 437 18.89 -10.88 38.81
N PHE A 438 18.04 -11.81 38.34
CA PHE A 438 18.45 -12.84 37.38
C PHE A 438 18.83 -12.24 36.03
N LEU A 439 18.04 -11.28 35.51
CA LEU A 439 18.33 -10.58 34.26
C LEU A 439 19.59 -9.72 34.36
N VAL A 440 19.75 -8.95 35.44
CA VAL A 440 20.94 -8.12 35.69
C VAL A 440 22.19 -8.99 35.84
N LEU A 441 22.14 -10.08 36.62
CA LEU A 441 23.25 -11.04 36.76
C LEU A 441 23.65 -11.67 35.42
N LYS A 442 22.66 -11.98 34.57
CA LYS A 442 22.91 -12.64 33.29
C LYS A 442 23.45 -11.67 32.24
N MET A 443 22.92 -10.44 32.20
CA MET A 443 23.44 -9.34 31.38
C MET A 443 24.87 -8.98 31.78
N HIS A 444 25.19 -8.96 33.08
CA HIS A 444 26.55 -8.73 33.57
C HIS A 444 27.51 -9.86 33.19
N LYS A 445 27.07 -11.12 33.30
CA LYS A 445 27.87 -12.29 32.88
C LYS A 445 28.12 -12.31 31.36
N THR A 446 27.15 -11.95 30.52
CA THR A 446 27.38 -11.86 29.07
C THR A 446 28.29 -10.71 28.69
N LEU A 447 28.19 -9.55 29.33
CA LEU A 447 29.16 -8.44 29.16
C LEU A 447 30.59 -8.85 29.55
N TYR A 448 30.75 -9.61 30.64
CA TYR A 448 32.05 -10.16 31.04
C TYR A 448 32.56 -11.21 30.04
N VAL A 449 31.71 -12.12 29.56
CA VAL A 449 32.09 -13.16 28.59
C VAL A 449 32.43 -12.55 27.22
N TYR A 450 31.72 -11.50 26.78
CA TYR A 450 32.01 -10.78 25.53
C TYR A 450 33.36 -10.03 25.61
N ASN A 451 33.67 -9.43 26.76
CA ASN A 451 34.98 -8.83 27.01
C ASN A 451 36.09 -9.89 27.09
N VAL A 452 35.85 -11.04 27.71
CA VAL A 452 36.85 -12.12 27.79
C VAL A 452 37.07 -12.80 26.42
N TYR A 453 36.02 -12.99 25.61
CA TYR A 453 36.17 -13.53 24.25
C TYR A 453 36.90 -12.57 23.31
N ASN A 454 36.67 -11.26 23.41
CA ASN A 454 37.43 -10.25 22.65
C ASN A 454 38.89 -10.15 23.10
N ILE A 455 39.20 -10.49 24.36
CA ILE A 455 40.58 -10.56 24.87
C ILE A 455 41.27 -11.87 24.41
N ILE A 456 40.54 -12.98 24.30
CA ILE A 456 41.11 -14.28 23.84
C ILE A 456 41.27 -14.34 22.32
N TYR A 457 40.53 -13.57 21.53
CA TYR A 457 40.76 -13.45 20.07
C TYR A 457 41.89 -12.47 19.70
N TYR A 458 42.40 -11.72 20.68
CA TYR A 458 43.50 -10.76 20.55
C TYR A 458 44.80 -11.23 21.25
N PHE A 459 44.83 -12.48 21.72
CA PHE A 459 46.02 -13.23 22.13
C PHE A 459 46.17 -14.44 21.21
#